data_AF-D0BKX4-F1
#
_entry.id   AF-D0BKX4-F1
#
_cell.length_a   1.000
_cell.length_b   1.000
_cell.length_c   1.000
_cell.angle_alpha   90.00
_cell.angle_beta   90.00
_cell.angle_gamma   90.00
#
_symmetry.space_group_name_H-M   'P 1'
#
loop_
_entity.id
_entity.type
_entity.pdbx_description
1 polymer ?
#
loop_
_entity_poly.entity_id
_entity_poly.type
_entity_poly.pdbx_seq_one_letter_code
_entity_poly.pdbx_strand_id
1 'polypeptide(L)'
;MSKAIGFIDSGVGGLTVLKEALKQLPHESMIFLGDSARCPYGNRTVEEIRKFTKEMVQFLLKKDVKMIVIACNTATAVILEELQETLDIPVVGVIQPGSLAAIKQTKSQKIAVLGTHATIQSDVYRKTIQKKNHQLMVTSLECPKFVPLVESNQTDSPIAKKVVAQTLQPLMGKEFDTLILGCTHYPLLKQRIQAVVGPQVTLIDSGAETVSTVSALLDFNYLAENYETNPSPTLEIYTTGSPILFKEIAENWLNRSPLTVEKVSLEPYKEEEMSQKELVIATKNAGKAKEFASIFEPKGYSVKTLLDFPELEDVAETGQTFEENARLKAETIAERLQKIVLADDSGLCVDALEGQPGVYSARYAGNQKSDAANNAKLLAELGELPSDKRSAHFHCCLVMAAPNHESLVVEGICDGEIAKFPSGEGGFGYDPLFFVPEIQKTFGQLSREEKNQISHRAKAVNLLVEQWEEWLALVNR
;
A
#
# COMPACT_ATOMS: atom_id res chain seq x y z
N MET A 1 7.91 15.31 6.95
CA MET A 1 7.12 16.12 5.99
C MET A 1 5.91 15.30 5.63
N SER A 2 4.75 15.92 5.44
CA SER A 2 3.56 15.21 4.95
C SER A 2 3.85 14.59 3.58
N LYS A 3 3.45 13.33 3.39
CA LYS A 3 3.58 12.64 2.11
C LYS A 3 2.59 13.24 1.10
N ALA A 4 3.01 13.37 -0.15
CA ALA A 4 2.17 13.96 -1.20
C ALA A 4 1.20 12.95 -1.81
N ILE A 5 0.13 13.46 -2.44
CA ILE A 5 -0.72 12.70 -3.35
C ILE A 5 -0.09 12.74 -4.75
N GLY A 6 0.16 11.57 -5.32
CA GLY A 6 0.71 11.42 -6.66
C GLY A 6 -0.38 11.38 -7.73
N PHE A 7 -0.25 12.15 -8.80
CA PHE A 7 -1.16 12.17 -9.94
C PHE A 7 -0.39 11.76 -11.20
N ILE A 8 -0.92 10.79 -11.96
CA ILE A 8 -0.34 10.37 -13.24
C ILE A 8 -1.34 10.57 -14.39
N ASP A 9 -0.83 11.06 -15.51
CA ASP A 9 -1.59 11.18 -16.76
C ASP A 9 -0.70 10.91 -17.98
N SER A 10 -1.31 10.52 -19.10
CA SER A 10 -0.58 10.32 -20.35
C SER A 10 -0.01 11.61 -20.94
N GLY A 11 -0.41 12.79 -20.45
CA GLY A 11 0.08 14.07 -20.92
C GLY A 11 -0.41 15.23 -20.06
N VAL A 12 -0.91 16.29 -20.70
CA VAL A 12 -1.39 17.52 -20.02
C VAL A 12 -2.85 17.42 -19.56
N GLY A 13 -3.64 16.49 -20.11
CA GLY A 13 -5.07 16.37 -19.83
C GLY A 13 -5.38 16.26 -18.34
N GLY A 14 -4.59 15.47 -17.62
CA GLY A 14 -4.76 15.24 -16.18
C GLY A 14 -4.68 16.50 -15.30
N LEU A 15 -4.18 17.62 -15.83
CA LEU A 15 -4.21 18.91 -15.14
C LEU A 15 -5.63 19.35 -14.79
N THR A 16 -6.65 18.87 -15.49
CA THR A 16 -8.07 19.11 -15.14
C THR A 16 -8.44 18.46 -13.81
N VAL A 17 -7.94 17.24 -13.54
CA VAL A 17 -8.12 16.55 -12.25
C VAL A 17 -7.31 17.24 -11.16
N LEU A 18 -6.05 17.59 -11.45
CA LEU A 18 -5.19 18.33 -10.52
C LEU A 18 -5.81 19.69 -10.14
N LYS A 19 -6.43 20.40 -11.09
CA LYS A 19 -7.12 21.67 -10.82
C LYS A 19 -8.23 21.52 -9.79
N GLU A 20 -9.03 20.46 -9.91
CA GLU A 20 -10.08 20.17 -8.94
C GLU A 20 -9.49 19.75 -7.59
N ALA A 21 -8.38 19.00 -7.58
CA ALA A 21 -7.66 18.62 -6.36
C ALA A 21 -7.17 19.87 -5.61
N LEU A 22 -6.47 20.78 -6.30
CA LEU A 22 -5.96 22.03 -5.71
C LEU A 22 -7.07 22.94 -5.14
N LYS A 23 -8.31 22.77 -5.59
CA LYS A 23 -9.48 23.51 -5.13
C LYS A 23 -10.16 22.84 -3.93
N GLN A 24 -10.35 21.52 -3.99
CA GLN A 24 -11.10 20.77 -2.97
C GLN A 24 -10.21 20.32 -1.79
N LEU A 25 -8.90 20.16 -2.02
CA LEU A 25 -7.91 19.65 -1.06
C LEU A 25 -6.77 20.66 -0.87
N PRO A 26 -7.05 21.88 -0.35
CA PRO A 26 -6.08 22.98 -0.34
C PRO A 26 -4.88 22.78 0.59
N HIS A 27 -4.91 21.78 1.48
CA HIS A 27 -3.84 21.46 2.43
C HIS A 27 -3.01 20.22 2.03
N GLU A 28 -3.32 19.59 0.91
CA GLU A 28 -2.60 18.43 0.43
C GLU A 28 -1.40 18.83 -0.42
N SER A 29 -0.24 18.23 -0.13
CA SER A 29 0.92 18.31 -1.02
C SER A 29 0.68 17.40 -2.22
N MET A 30 1.07 17.83 -3.42
CA MET A 30 0.75 17.13 -4.66
C MET A 30 1.98 16.99 -5.57
N ILE A 31 2.11 15.81 -6.17
CA ILE A 31 3.11 15.54 -7.21
C ILE A 31 2.34 15.13 -8.47
N PHE A 32 2.51 15.86 -9.57
CA PHE A 32 1.91 15.53 -10.85
C PHE A 32 2.98 15.05 -11.83
N LEU A 33 2.72 13.94 -12.53
CA LEU A 33 3.56 13.44 -13.62
C LEU A 33 2.73 13.26 -14.90
N GLY A 34 3.08 14.01 -15.94
CA GLY A 34 2.50 13.90 -17.28
C GLY A 34 3.44 13.26 -18.28
N ASP A 35 3.06 12.12 -18.86
CA ASP A 35 3.88 11.38 -19.84
C ASP A 35 3.80 11.92 -21.28
N SER A 36 3.96 13.23 -21.42
CA SER A 36 3.77 13.94 -22.69
C SER A 36 4.66 13.45 -23.84
N ALA A 37 5.82 12.83 -23.57
CA ALA A 37 6.66 12.26 -24.64
C ALA A 37 6.03 11.05 -25.34
N ARG A 38 5.08 10.37 -24.69
CA ARG A 38 4.39 9.18 -25.23
C ARG A 38 2.88 9.38 -25.35
N CYS A 39 2.37 10.57 -25.09
CA CYS A 39 0.99 10.98 -25.42
C CYS A 39 0.72 10.81 -26.94
N PRO A 40 -0.49 10.42 -27.37
CA PRO A 40 -1.64 9.99 -26.58
C PRO A 40 -1.67 8.48 -26.34
N TYR A 41 -2.20 8.06 -25.18
CA TYR A 41 -2.41 6.63 -24.88
C TYR A 41 -3.63 6.04 -25.58
N GLY A 42 -4.60 6.87 -25.97
CA GLY A 42 -5.90 6.43 -26.49
C GLY A 42 -5.85 5.49 -27.70
N ASN A 43 -4.74 5.49 -28.47
CA ASN A 43 -4.54 4.69 -29.68
C ASN A 43 -3.42 3.64 -29.54
N ARG A 44 -2.90 3.44 -28.31
CA ARG A 44 -1.81 2.49 -28.04
C ARG A 44 -2.36 1.11 -27.69
N THR A 45 -1.47 0.12 -27.74
CA THR A 45 -1.78 -1.25 -27.28
C THR A 45 -1.95 -1.30 -25.75
N VAL A 46 -2.68 -2.30 -25.26
CA VAL A 46 -2.89 -2.52 -23.83
C VAL A 46 -1.55 -2.74 -23.11
N GLU A 47 -0.63 -3.45 -23.75
CA GLU A 47 0.70 -3.75 -23.25
C GLU A 47 1.55 -2.49 -23.10
N GLU A 48 1.55 -1.59 -24.09
CA GLU A 48 2.23 -0.30 -24.00
C GLU A 48 1.64 0.58 -22.90
N ILE A 49 0.30 0.67 -22.82
CA ILE A 49 -0.38 1.48 -21.79
C ILE A 49 -0.03 0.96 -20.41
N ARG A 50 -0.10 -0.37 -20.20
CA ARG A 50 0.29 -1.00 -18.94
C ARG A 50 1.74 -0.68 -18.59
N LYS A 51 2.67 -0.90 -19.53
CA LYS A 51 4.10 -0.64 -19.34
C LYS A 51 4.35 0.81 -18.92
N PHE A 52 3.88 1.78 -19.70
CA PHE A 52 4.17 3.19 -19.44
C PHE A 52 3.53 3.66 -18.13
N THR A 53 2.34 3.15 -17.79
CA THR A 53 1.68 3.48 -16.52
C THR A 53 2.48 2.94 -15.33
N LYS A 54 2.99 1.72 -15.39
CA LYS A 54 3.86 1.17 -14.32
C LYS A 54 5.14 1.97 -14.13
N GLU A 55 5.76 2.44 -15.21
CA GLU A 55 6.96 3.29 -15.13
C GLU A 55 6.66 4.64 -14.43
N MET A 56 5.48 5.22 -14.67
CA MET A 56 5.02 6.43 -13.96
C MET A 56 4.73 6.16 -12.48
N VAL A 57 4.10 5.03 -12.17
CA VAL A 57 3.81 4.61 -10.79
C VAL A 57 5.13 4.42 -10.02
N GLN A 58 6.09 3.71 -10.59
CA GLN A 58 7.40 3.49 -9.95
C GLN A 58 8.14 4.81 -9.68
N PHE A 59 8.04 5.78 -10.57
CA PHE A 59 8.59 7.13 -10.32
C PHE A 59 7.94 7.79 -9.10
N LEU A 60 6.62 7.70 -8.95
CA LEU A 60 5.92 8.28 -7.80
C LEU A 60 6.20 7.52 -6.50
N LEU A 61 6.31 6.18 -6.54
CA LEU A 61 6.68 5.39 -5.36
C LEU A 61 8.07 5.78 -4.85
N LYS A 62 9.04 6.05 -5.73
CA LYS A 62 10.36 6.59 -5.38
C LYS A 62 10.30 7.99 -4.73
N LYS A 63 9.17 8.69 -4.86
CA LYS A 63 8.89 9.99 -4.21
C LYS A 63 8.12 9.85 -2.90
N ASP A 64 7.88 8.63 -2.41
CA ASP A 64 7.20 8.32 -1.15
C ASP A 64 5.81 8.97 -1.04
N VAL A 65 4.99 8.83 -2.10
CA VAL A 65 3.59 9.31 -2.10
C VAL A 65 2.70 8.43 -1.21
N LYS A 66 1.70 9.03 -0.57
CA LYS A 66 0.72 8.31 0.29
C LYS A 66 -0.48 7.75 -0.46
N MET A 67 -0.73 8.23 -1.68
CA MET A 67 -1.85 7.83 -2.53
C MET A 67 -1.51 8.12 -4.00
N ILE A 68 -2.00 7.29 -4.92
CA ILE A 68 -1.87 7.53 -6.36
C ILE A 68 -3.25 7.74 -6.99
N VAL A 69 -3.37 8.79 -7.80
CA VAL A 69 -4.52 9.10 -8.63
C VAL A 69 -4.14 8.92 -10.10
N ILE A 70 -4.78 7.96 -10.77
CA ILE A 70 -4.66 7.75 -12.22
C ILE A 70 -5.64 8.70 -12.90
N ALA A 71 -5.17 9.92 -13.21
CA ALA A 71 -6.00 10.92 -13.85
C ALA A 71 -6.40 10.53 -15.28
N CYS A 72 -5.60 9.71 -15.97
CA CYS A 72 -5.90 9.27 -17.33
C CYS A 72 -6.99 8.18 -17.35
N ASN A 73 -8.11 8.47 -18.02
CA ASN A 73 -9.19 7.50 -18.26
C ASN A 73 -8.70 6.24 -19.00
N THR A 74 -7.81 6.41 -19.98
CA THR A 74 -7.28 5.28 -20.76
C THR A 74 -6.39 4.38 -19.91
N ALA A 75 -5.51 4.95 -19.09
CA ALA A 75 -4.69 4.17 -18.16
C ALA A 75 -5.55 3.49 -17.10
N THR A 76 -6.53 4.21 -16.53
CA THR A 76 -7.49 3.66 -15.55
C THR A 76 -8.21 2.44 -16.11
N ALA A 77 -8.66 2.48 -17.37
CA ALA A 77 -9.38 1.39 -18.01
C ALA A 77 -8.53 0.11 -18.19
N VAL A 78 -7.20 0.23 -18.14
CA VAL A 78 -6.27 -0.87 -18.46
C VAL A 78 -5.66 -1.50 -17.21
N ILE A 79 -5.29 -0.70 -16.21
CA ILE A 79 -4.37 -1.16 -15.14
C ILE A 79 -4.85 -0.86 -13.72
N LEU A 80 -6.00 -0.20 -13.52
CA LEU A 80 -6.42 0.19 -12.17
C LEU A 80 -6.51 -1.00 -11.20
N GLU A 81 -7.21 -2.06 -11.59
CA GLU A 81 -7.41 -3.24 -10.73
C GLU A 81 -6.08 -3.89 -10.35
N GLU A 82 -5.18 -4.07 -11.33
CA GLU A 82 -3.83 -4.59 -11.11
C GLU A 82 -3.02 -3.75 -10.11
N LEU A 83 -3.08 -2.41 -10.20
CA LEU A 83 -2.39 -1.55 -9.25
C LEU A 83 -3.01 -1.57 -7.85
N GLN A 84 -4.33 -1.67 -7.75
CA GLN A 84 -5.03 -1.78 -6.46
C GLN A 84 -4.73 -3.09 -5.73
N GLU A 85 -4.47 -4.17 -6.46
CA GLU A 85 -4.10 -5.47 -5.88
C GLU A 85 -2.63 -5.55 -5.48
N THR A 86 -1.76 -4.77 -6.14
CA THR A 86 -0.30 -4.89 -5.99
C THR A 86 0.32 -3.83 -5.08
N LEU A 87 -0.29 -2.64 -4.93
CA LEU A 87 0.28 -1.55 -4.14
C LEU A 87 -0.34 -1.46 -2.75
N ASP A 88 0.50 -1.19 -1.76
CA ASP A 88 0.06 -1.01 -0.36
C ASP A 88 -0.56 0.38 -0.09
N ILE A 89 -0.43 1.33 -1.03
CA ILE A 89 -1.05 2.66 -0.94
C ILE A 89 -2.34 2.71 -1.75
N PRO A 90 -3.34 3.51 -1.34
CA PRO A 90 -4.57 3.66 -2.11
C PRO A 90 -4.32 4.13 -3.54
N VAL A 91 -4.95 3.45 -4.50
CA VAL A 91 -4.93 3.83 -5.92
C VAL A 91 -6.34 4.16 -6.38
N VAL A 92 -6.54 5.37 -6.90
CA VAL A 92 -7.84 5.87 -7.35
C VAL A 92 -7.80 6.17 -8.84
N GLY A 93 -8.74 5.60 -9.59
CA GLY A 93 -8.92 5.90 -11.01
C GLY A 93 -10.15 6.76 -11.27
N VAL A 94 -10.21 7.39 -12.44
CA VAL A 94 -11.26 8.38 -12.77
C VAL A 94 -12.60 7.79 -13.26
N ILE A 95 -12.66 6.49 -13.53
CA ILE A 95 -13.83 5.86 -14.18
C ILE A 95 -14.96 5.58 -13.18
N GLN A 96 -14.64 5.00 -12.04
CA GLN A 96 -15.64 4.66 -11.02
C GLN A 96 -16.31 5.91 -10.43
N PRO A 97 -15.60 6.98 -10.05
CA PRO A 97 -16.22 8.21 -9.56
C PRO A 97 -17.20 8.82 -10.56
N GLY A 98 -16.78 8.97 -11.83
CA GLY A 98 -17.66 9.48 -12.90
C GLY A 98 -18.86 8.58 -13.15
N SER A 99 -18.70 7.26 -13.04
CA SER A 99 -19.80 6.29 -13.19
C SER A 99 -20.82 6.43 -12.06
N LEU A 100 -20.37 6.54 -10.80
CA LEU A 100 -21.25 6.70 -9.64
C LEU A 100 -22.03 8.03 -9.68
N ALA A 101 -21.36 9.11 -10.08
CA ALA A 101 -22.01 10.40 -10.28
C ALA A 101 -23.09 10.34 -11.36
N ALA A 102 -22.82 9.65 -12.47
CA ALA A 102 -23.80 9.47 -13.54
C ALA A 102 -25.03 8.65 -13.08
N ILE A 103 -24.80 7.56 -12.33
CA ILE A 103 -25.88 6.75 -11.73
C ILE A 103 -26.75 7.61 -10.81
N LYS A 104 -26.14 8.47 -9.99
CA LYS A 104 -26.84 9.35 -9.06
C LYS A 104 -27.68 10.42 -9.76
N GLN A 105 -27.24 10.90 -10.92
CA GLN A 105 -27.85 12.05 -11.61
C GLN A 105 -28.89 11.68 -12.67
N THR A 106 -28.78 10.49 -13.29
CA THR A 106 -29.74 10.06 -14.30
C THR A 106 -31.13 9.84 -13.71
N LYS A 107 -32.14 10.35 -14.42
CA LYS A 107 -33.57 10.14 -14.14
C LYS A 107 -34.20 9.21 -15.17
N SER A 108 -33.70 9.25 -16.40
CA SER A 108 -34.14 8.45 -17.54
C SER A 108 -33.61 7.02 -17.54
N GLN A 109 -32.62 6.71 -16.67
CA GLN A 109 -31.86 5.46 -16.66
C GLN A 109 -31.00 5.24 -17.92
N LYS A 110 -30.83 6.27 -18.76
CA LYS A 110 -30.06 6.23 -20.01
C LYS A 110 -28.89 7.21 -19.92
N ILE A 111 -27.69 6.66 -20.00
CA ILE A 111 -26.42 7.37 -19.85
C ILE A 111 -25.62 7.28 -21.15
N ALA A 112 -25.07 8.41 -21.61
CA ALA A 112 -24.08 8.45 -22.68
C ALA A 112 -22.65 8.57 -22.11
N VAL A 113 -21.66 7.98 -22.78
CA VAL A 113 -20.25 8.07 -22.39
C VAL A 113 -19.43 8.46 -23.60
N LEU A 114 -18.67 9.55 -23.49
CA LEU A 114 -17.68 9.94 -24.48
C LEU A 114 -16.29 9.49 -24.03
N GLY A 115 -15.45 9.00 -24.94
CA GLY A 115 -14.09 8.60 -24.59
C GLY A 115 -13.15 8.42 -25.77
N THR A 116 -11.90 8.11 -25.47
CA THR A 116 -10.91 7.67 -26.47
C THR A 116 -11.22 6.28 -27.00
N HIS A 117 -10.57 5.89 -28.10
CA HIS A 117 -10.71 4.54 -28.68
C HIS A 117 -10.51 3.44 -27.63
N ALA A 118 -9.34 3.40 -26.97
CA ALA A 118 -9.04 2.40 -25.94
C ALA A 118 -10.06 2.39 -24.78
N THR A 119 -10.51 3.57 -24.32
CA THR A 119 -11.49 3.67 -23.23
C THR A 119 -12.83 3.06 -23.64
N ILE A 120 -13.32 3.38 -24.85
CA ILE A 120 -14.63 2.92 -25.33
C ILE A 120 -14.59 1.44 -25.70
N GLN A 121 -13.50 0.95 -26.31
CA GLN A 121 -13.32 -0.47 -26.64
C GLN A 121 -13.24 -1.37 -25.40
N SER A 122 -12.69 -0.89 -24.28
CA SER A 122 -12.63 -1.66 -23.02
C SER A 122 -14.01 -1.98 -22.42
N ASP A 123 -15.02 -1.17 -22.79
CA ASP A 123 -16.38 -1.17 -22.24
C ASP A 123 -16.46 -1.00 -20.71
N VAL A 124 -15.40 -0.47 -20.10
CA VAL A 124 -15.25 -0.39 -18.64
C VAL A 124 -16.30 0.49 -17.97
N TYR A 125 -16.72 1.59 -18.60
CA TYR A 125 -17.79 2.45 -18.07
C TYR A 125 -19.13 1.70 -18.01
N ARG A 126 -19.50 0.99 -19.08
CA ARG A 126 -20.74 0.19 -19.10
C ARG A 126 -20.67 -0.89 -18.02
N LYS A 127 -19.59 -1.65 -17.95
CA LYS A 127 -19.37 -2.70 -16.94
C LYS A 127 -19.47 -2.15 -15.53
N THR A 128 -18.79 -1.03 -15.24
CA THR A 128 -18.80 -0.36 -13.94
C THR A 128 -20.20 0.10 -13.53
N ILE A 129 -20.92 0.73 -14.46
CA ILE A 129 -22.30 1.21 -14.22
C ILE A 129 -23.24 0.03 -13.98
N GLN A 130 -23.20 -0.98 -14.85
CA GLN A 130 -24.11 -2.13 -14.80
C GLN A 130 -23.84 -3.06 -13.61
N LYS A 131 -22.59 -3.13 -13.13
CA LYS A 131 -22.25 -3.81 -11.86
C LYS A 131 -22.99 -3.23 -10.66
N LYS A 132 -23.35 -1.94 -10.69
CA LYS A 132 -24.14 -1.28 -9.64
C LYS A 132 -25.65 -1.33 -9.92
N ASN A 133 -26.05 -1.18 -11.18
CA ASN A 133 -27.44 -1.30 -11.58
C ASN A 133 -27.56 -1.82 -13.02
N HIS A 134 -27.94 -3.08 -13.17
CA HIS A 134 -28.07 -3.77 -14.46
C HIS A 134 -29.17 -3.19 -15.38
N GLN A 135 -30.10 -2.40 -14.87
CA GLN A 135 -31.17 -1.79 -15.68
C GLN A 135 -30.72 -0.53 -16.43
N LEU A 136 -29.59 0.07 -16.05
CA LEU A 136 -29.09 1.28 -16.70
C LEU A 136 -28.59 0.97 -18.12
N MET A 137 -29.06 1.76 -19.08
CA MET A 137 -28.64 1.68 -20.47
C MET A 137 -27.46 2.63 -20.72
N VAL A 138 -26.37 2.10 -21.28
CA VAL A 138 -25.14 2.86 -21.53
C VAL A 138 -24.81 2.88 -23.02
N THR A 139 -24.82 4.09 -23.59
CA THR A 139 -24.38 4.35 -24.98
C THR A 139 -22.99 4.96 -24.99
N SER A 140 -22.02 4.24 -25.52
CA SER A 140 -20.63 4.69 -25.61
C SER A 140 -20.35 5.27 -26.99
N LEU A 141 -19.63 6.39 -27.07
CA LEU A 141 -19.19 7.03 -28.31
C LEU A 141 -17.71 7.41 -28.25
N GLU A 142 -16.96 6.91 -29.23
CA GLU A 142 -15.56 7.30 -29.44
C GLU A 142 -15.44 8.70 -30.04
N CYS A 143 -14.55 9.52 -29.49
CA CYS A 143 -14.33 10.91 -29.91
C CYS A 143 -12.85 11.18 -30.26
N PRO A 144 -12.29 10.56 -31.33
CA PRO A 144 -10.85 10.57 -31.60
C PRO A 144 -10.30 11.98 -31.91
N LYS A 145 -11.14 12.88 -32.41
CA LYS A 145 -10.75 14.25 -32.78
C LYS A 145 -10.72 15.24 -31.61
N PHE A 146 -11.25 14.87 -30.44
CA PHE A 146 -11.37 15.82 -29.31
C PHE A 146 -10.03 16.10 -28.63
N VAL A 147 -9.20 15.08 -28.42
CA VAL A 147 -7.88 15.27 -27.78
C VAL A 147 -6.98 16.19 -28.63
N PRO A 148 -6.76 15.93 -29.94
CA PRO A 148 -5.95 16.83 -30.77
C PRO A 148 -6.50 18.27 -30.86
N LEU A 149 -7.83 18.42 -30.82
CA LEU A 149 -8.48 19.72 -30.83
C LEU A 149 -8.19 20.53 -29.55
N VAL A 150 -8.14 19.86 -28.40
CA VAL A 150 -7.84 20.49 -27.11
C VAL A 150 -6.35 20.81 -27.01
N GLU A 151 -5.47 19.88 -27.36
CA GLU A 151 -4.01 20.08 -27.29
C GLU A 151 -3.49 21.16 -28.26
N SER A 152 -4.23 21.43 -29.35
CA SER A 152 -3.90 22.54 -30.27
C SER A 152 -4.40 23.91 -29.81
N ASN A 153 -4.94 24.04 -28.58
CA ASN A 153 -5.53 25.27 -28.04
C ASN A 153 -6.65 25.87 -28.94
N GLN A 154 -7.37 25.02 -29.68
CA GLN A 154 -8.43 25.46 -30.61
C GLN A 154 -9.85 25.29 -30.04
N THR A 155 -10.01 25.11 -28.74
CA THR A 155 -11.29 24.80 -28.05
C THR A 155 -12.42 25.80 -28.34
N ASP A 156 -12.09 27.07 -28.54
CA ASP A 156 -13.04 28.15 -28.83
C ASP A 156 -13.20 28.49 -30.31
N SER A 157 -12.46 27.80 -31.19
CA SER A 157 -12.48 28.07 -32.62
C SER A 157 -13.80 27.64 -33.31
N PRO A 158 -14.13 28.20 -34.48
CA PRO A 158 -15.20 27.67 -35.34
C PRO A 158 -14.97 26.21 -35.74
N ILE A 159 -13.70 25.79 -35.84
CA ILE A 159 -13.31 24.41 -36.12
C ILE A 159 -13.78 23.49 -34.98
N ALA A 160 -13.56 23.87 -33.72
CA ALA A 160 -14.03 23.09 -32.56
C ALA A 160 -15.54 22.88 -32.59
N LYS A 161 -16.33 23.93 -32.86
CA LYS A 161 -17.80 23.82 -32.98
C LYS A 161 -18.20 22.78 -34.01
N LYS A 162 -17.58 22.83 -35.20
CA LYS A 162 -17.86 21.88 -36.29
C LYS A 162 -17.45 20.44 -35.92
N VAL A 163 -16.25 20.27 -35.36
CA VAL A 163 -15.73 18.94 -34.97
C VAL A 163 -16.58 18.30 -33.88
N VAL A 164 -16.99 19.06 -32.86
CA VAL A 164 -17.86 18.56 -31.79
C VAL A 164 -19.23 18.18 -32.34
N ALA A 165 -19.87 19.04 -33.14
CA ALA A 165 -21.16 18.74 -33.73
C ALA A 165 -21.14 17.49 -34.62
N GLN A 166 -20.12 17.35 -35.48
CA GLN A 166 -19.97 16.17 -36.34
C GLN A 166 -19.70 14.89 -35.56
N THR A 167 -18.84 14.96 -34.53
CA THR A 167 -18.48 13.78 -33.73
C THR A 167 -19.67 13.28 -32.91
N LEU A 168 -20.49 14.18 -32.36
CA LEU A 168 -21.65 13.82 -31.55
C LEU A 168 -22.90 13.47 -32.37
N GLN A 169 -22.86 13.57 -33.70
CA GLN A 169 -23.98 13.22 -34.57
C GLN A 169 -24.58 11.82 -34.28
N PRO A 170 -23.80 10.75 -34.00
CA PRO A 170 -24.35 9.43 -33.69
C PRO A 170 -25.15 9.35 -32.37
N LEU A 171 -25.07 10.38 -31.52
CA LEU A 171 -25.91 10.51 -30.33
C LEU A 171 -27.19 11.31 -30.60
N MET A 172 -27.27 12.04 -31.72
CA MET A 172 -28.46 12.81 -32.06
C MET A 172 -29.63 11.84 -32.34
N GLY A 173 -30.75 12.06 -31.67
CA GLY A 173 -31.93 11.19 -31.74
C GLY A 173 -31.91 9.99 -30.78
N LYS A 174 -30.82 9.78 -30.02
CA LYS A 174 -30.83 8.84 -28.89
C LYS A 174 -31.34 9.54 -27.64
N GLU A 175 -32.10 8.83 -26.84
CA GLU A 175 -32.57 9.33 -25.54
C GLU A 175 -31.52 9.05 -24.46
N PHE A 176 -31.01 10.11 -23.85
CA PHE A 176 -30.21 10.09 -22.63
C PHE A 176 -30.35 11.44 -21.94
N ASP A 177 -30.25 11.46 -20.61
CA ASP A 177 -30.31 12.70 -19.82
C ASP A 177 -29.00 12.99 -19.09
N THR A 178 -28.03 12.07 -19.15
CA THR A 178 -26.75 12.17 -18.48
C THR A 178 -25.65 11.75 -19.43
N LEU A 179 -24.56 12.53 -19.48
CA LEU A 179 -23.41 12.26 -20.35
C LEU A 179 -22.10 12.37 -19.56
N ILE A 180 -21.29 11.33 -19.62
CA ILE A 180 -19.97 11.28 -18.97
C ILE A 180 -18.89 11.78 -19.92
N LEU A 181 -18.08 12.73 -19.43
CA LEU A 181 -16.86 13.21 -20.09
C LEU A 181 -15.69 12.27 -19.76
N GLY A 182 -15.69 11.06 -20.35
CA GLY A 182 -14.73 9.98 -20.09
C GLY A 182 -13.34 10.16 -20.70
N CYS A 183 -12.87 11.41 -20.79
CA CYS A 183 -11.49 11.77 -21.12
C CYS A 183 -11.12 13.07 -20.40
N THR A 184 -9.90 13.17 -19.91
CA THR A 184 -9.39 14.32 -19.15
C THR A 184 -9.39 15.64 -19.94
N HIS A 185 -9.42 15.59 -21.26
CA HIS A 185 -9.45 16.78 -22.11
C HIS A 185 -10.85 17.35 -22.29
N TYR A 186 -11.91 16.55 -22.10
CA TYR A 186 -13.27 16.90 -22.50
C TYR A 186 -13.94 17.97 -21.62
N PRO A 187 -13.59 18.15 -20.34
CA PRO A 187 -14.04 19.31 -19.56
C PRO A 187 -13.76 20.66 -20.24
N LEU A 188 -12.67 20.77 -21.02
CA LEU A 188 -12.33 21.98 -21.77
C LEU A 188 -13.23 22.22 -22.99
N LEU A 189 -13.95 21.18 -23.44
CA LEU A 189 -14.97 21.26 -24.50
C LEU A 189 -16.39 21.31 -23.93
N LYS A 190 -16.56 21.35 -22.59
CA LYS A 190 -17.87 21.24 -21.92
C LYS A 190 -18.93 22.16 -22.49
N GLN A 191 -18.61 23.45 -22.71
CA GLN A 191 -19.56 24.40 -23.28
C GLN A 191 -20.00 24.04 -24.70
N ARG A 192 -19.09 23.52 -25.52
CA ARG A 192 -19.36 23.12 -26.92
C ARG A 192 -20.16 21.83 -26.97
N ILE A 193 -19.82 20.86 -26.12
CA ILE A 193 -20.56 19.60 -25.97
C ILE A 193 -21.99 19.90 -25.49
N GLN A 194 -22.15 20.72 -24.45
CA GLN A 194 -23.46 21.12 -23.91
C GLN A 194 -24.35 21.78 -24.99
N ALA A 195 -23.76 22.65 -25.81
CA ALA A 195 -24.50 23.31 -26.89
C ALA A 195 -25.06 22.34 -27.93
N VAL A 196 -24.41 21.18 -28.13
CA VAL A 196 -24.86 20.16 -29.09
C VAL A 196 -25.86 19.19 -28.47
N VAL A 197 -25.63 18.73 -27.23
CA VAL A 197 -26.53 17.75 -26.58
C VAL A 197 -27.77 18.39 -25.94
N GLY A 198 -27.74 19.71 -25.74
CA GLY A 198 -28.84 20.50 -25.19
C GLY A 198 -28.75 20.66 -23.66
N PRO A 199 -29.41 21.70 -23.10
CA PRO A 199 -29.31 22.08 -21.68
C PRO A 199 -29.95 21.08 -20.71
N GLN A 200 -30.80 20.17 -21.20
CA GLN A 200 -31.45 19.13 -20.42
C GLN A 200 -30.53 17.96 -20.07
N VAL A 201 -29.42 17.80 -20.78
CA VAL A 201 -28.44 16.74 -20.53
C VAL A 201 -27.46 17.20 -19.47
N THR A 202 -27.32 16.41 -18.42
CA THR A 202 -26.38 16.67 -17.34
C THR A 202 -24.99 16.11 -17.70
N LEU A 203 -23.98 16.98 -17.73
CA LEU A 203 -22.60 16.61 -18.03
C LEU A 203 -21.83 16.26 -16.76
N ILE A 204 -21.28 15.05 -16.70
CA ILE A 204 -20.46 14.55 -15.59
C ILE A 204 -18.98 14.74 -15.92
N ASP A 205 -18.28 15.44 -15.04
CA ASP A 205 -16.82 15.60 -15.08
C ASP A 205 -16.18 14.53 -14.19
N SER A 206 -15.60 13.50 -14.81
CA SER A 206 -14.95 12.42 -14.07
C SER A 206 -13.81 12.92 -13.17
N GLY A 207 -13.11 14.01 -13.54
CA GLY A 207 -12.02 14.56 -12.74
C GLY A 207 -12.50 15.15 -11.42
N ALA A 208 -13.56 15.98 -11.46
CA ALA A 208 -14.13 16.60 -10.27
C ALA A 208 -14.67 15.56 -9.27
N GLU A 209 -15.37 14.54 -9.76
CA GLU A 209 -15.94 13.47 -8.93
C GLU A 209 -14.84 12.57 -8.33
N THR A 210 -13.73 12.40 -9.04
CA THR A 210 -12.57 11.65 -8.54
C THR A 210 -11.97 12.31 -7.32
N VAL A 211 -11.82 13.64 -7.35
CA VAL A 211 -11.26 14.38 -6.21
C VAL A 211 -12.15 14.29 -4.98
N SER A 212 -13.48 14.30 -5.15
CA SER A 212 -14.40 14.08 -4.02
C SER A 212 -14.26 12.66 -3.44
N THR A 213 -13.99 11.66 -4.29
CA THR A 213 -13.69 10.28 -3.83
C THR A 213 -12.35 10.21 -3.11
N VAL A 214 -11.33 10.91 -3.62
CA VAL A 214 -10.01 11.02 -2.98
C VAL A 214 -10.15 11.64 -1.59
N SER A 215 -10.91 12.74 -1.44
CA SER A 215 -11.17 13.37 -0.14
C SER A 215 -11.73 12.36 0.86
N ALA A 216 -12.77 11.62 0.48
CA ALA A 216 -13.39 10.64 1.36
C ALA A 216 -12.43 9.51 1.74
N LEU A 217 -11.57 9.06 0.81
CA LEU A 217 -10.57 8.03 1.08
C LEU A 217 -9.44 8.54 1.97
N LEU A 218 -9.01 9.79 1.85
CA LEU A 218 -8.01 10.38 2.74
C LEU A 218 -8.52 10.41 4.19
N ASP A 219 -9.77 10.85 4.39
CA ASP A 219 -10.39 10.87 5.72
C ASP A 219 -10.55 9.45 6.29
N PHE A 220 -11.05 8.52 5.47
CA PHE A 220 -11.30 7.14 5.88
C PHE A 220 -10.01 6.40 6.27
N ASN A 221 -8.90 6.66 5.57
CA ASN A 221 -7.60 6.05 5.87
C ASN A 221 -6.75 6.86 6.88
N TYR A 222 -7.31 7.91 7.50
CA TYR A 222 -6.58 8.81 8.42
C TYR A 222 -5.32 9.43 7.79
N LEU A 223 -5.36 9.69 6.47
CA LEU A 223 -4.27 10.26 5.68
C LEU A 223 -4.46 11.75 5.38
N ALA A 224 -5.61 12.33 5.71
CA ALA A 224 -5.95 13.70 5.35
C ALA A 224 -5.11 14.76 6.08
N GLU A 225 -4.63 15.75 5.34
CA GLU A 225 -3.94 16.92 5.89
C GLU A 225 -4.89 18.10 6.09
N ASN A 226 -4.55 18.95 7.06
CA ASN A 226 -5.25 20.21 7.34
C ASN A 226 -4.24 21.35 7.55
N TYR A 227 -4.75 22.55 7.87
CA TYR A 227 -3.89 23.72 8.08
C TYR A 227 -2.85 23.53 9.20
N GLU A 228 -3.16 22.78 10.25
CA GLU A 228 -2.26 22.55 11.37
C GLU A 228 -1.15 21.54 11.01
N THR A 229 -1.49 20.49 10.27
CA THR A 229 -0.54 19.43 9.88
C THR A 229 0.30 19.81 8.66
N ASN A 230 -0.27 20.60 7.73
CA ASN A 230 0.41 21.06 6.51
C ASN A 230 0.01 22.51 6.14
N PRO A 231 0.55 23.53 6.83
CA PRO A 231 0.22 24.94 6.57
C PRO A 231 0.74 25.44 5.21
N SER A 232 1.73 24.75 4.63
CA SER A 232 2.42 25.15 3.40
C SER A 232 2.56 23.96 2.44
N PRO A 233 1.47 23.50 1.81
CA PRO A 233 1.49 22.36 0.90
C PRO A 233 2.33 22.65 -0.35
N THR A 234 3.03 21.62 -0.82
CA THR A 234 3.88 21.71 -2.01
C THR A 234 3.15 21.24 -3.27
N LEU A 235 3.55 21.78 -4.41
CA LEU A 235 3.11 21.31 -5.73
C LEU A 235 4.33 21.10 -6.61
N GLU A 236 4.61 19.85 -6.96
CA GLU A 236 5.66 19.48 -7.91
C GLU A 236 5.03 18.98 -9.21
N ILE A 237 5.52 19.47 -10.35
CA ILE A 237 5.02 19.08 -11.67
C ILE A 237 6.17 18.56 -12.51
N TYR A 238 6.01 17.33 -12.99
CA TYR A 238 6.97 16.60 -13.80
C TYR A 238 6.37 16.28 -15.17
N THR A 239 7.21 16.26 -16.20
CA THR A 239 6.82 15.79 -17.54
C THR A 239 7.94 15.00 -18.20
N THR A 240 7.59 14.01 -19.02
CA THR A 240 8.58 13.34 -19.89
C THR A 240 8.86 14.13 -21.18
N GLY A 241 7.98 15.07 -21.54
CA GLY A 241 8.04 15.87 -22.76
C GLY A 241 8.84 17.16 -22.64
N SER A 242 8.35 18.22 -23.30
CA SER A 242 8.94 19.57 -23.23
C SER A 242 8.43 20.30 -21.98
N PRO A 243 9.30 20.65 -21.00
CA PRO A 243 8.87 21.34 -19.79
C PRO A 243 8.38 22.76 -20.07
N ILE A 244 8.90 23.42 -21.12
CA ILE A 244 8.49 24.77 -21.52
C ILE A 244 7.03 24.77 -22.00
N LEU A 245 6.71 23.90 -22.97
CA LEU A 245 5.36 23.80 -23.51
C LEU A 245 4.36 23.32 -22.45
N PHE A 246 4.78 22.36 -21.62
CA PHE A 246 3.95 21.86 -20.52
C PHE A 246 3.63 22.96 -19.52
N LYS A 247 4.64 23.78 -19.15
CA LYS A 247 4.46 24.93 -18.25
C LYS A 247 3.46 25.93 -18.79
N GLU A 248 3.57 26.32 -20.07
CA GLU A 248 2.64 27.27 -20.70
C GLU A 248 1.18 26.77 -20.61
N ILE A 249 0.95 25.49 -20.87
CA ILE A 249 -0.38 24.87 -20.77
C ILE A 249 -0.84 24.81 -19.31
N ALA A 250 0.03 24.40 -18.39
CA ALA A 250 -0.28 24.26 -16.98
C ALA A 250 -0.63 25.59 -16.32
N GLU A 251 0.14 26.66 -16.57
CA GLU A 251 -0.14 27.98 -15.99
C GLU A 251 -1.49 28.51 -16.47
N ASN A 252 -1.81 28.32 -17.75
CA ASN A 252 -3.10 28.71 -18.33
C ASN A 252 -4.25 27.89 -17.73
N TRP A 253 -4.14 26.56 -17.67
CA TRP A 253 -5.26 25.72 -17.25
C TRP A 253 -5.50 25.76 -15.74
N LEU A 254 -4.44 25.88 -14.94
CA LEU A 254 -4.51 25.97 -13.48
C LEU A 254 -4.77 27.38 -12.97
N ASN A 255 -4.66 28.42 -13.83
CA ASN A 255 -4.70 29.83 -13.44
C ASN A 255 -3.71 30.16 -12.31
N ARG A 256 -2.49 29.61 -12.39
CA ARG A 256 -1.42 29.81 -11.39
C ARG A 256 -0.10 30.10 -12.10
N SER A 257 0.62 31.12 -11.66
CA SER A 257 1.96 31.47 -12.16
C SER A 257 2.75 32.20 -11.06
N PRO A 258 4.08 32.00 -10.95
CA PRO A 258 4.89 31.10 -11.77
C PRO A 258 4.77 29.64 -11.32
N LEU A 259 4.72 28.71 -12.27
CA LEU A 259 4.90 27.28 -12.03
C LEU A 259 6.30 26.81 -12.42
N THR A 260 6.78 25.79 -11.71
CA THR A 260 8.00 25.05 -12.07
C THR A 260 7.59 23.69 -12.62
N VAL A 261 8.09 23.36 -13.80
CA VAL A 261 7.88 22.05 -14.43
C VAL A 261 9.24 21.45 -14.73
N GLU A 262 9.48 20.26 -14.19
CA GLU A 262 10.73 19.53 -14.37
C GLU A 262 10.59 18.44 -15.44
N LYS A 263 11.62 18.29 -16.27
CA LYS A 263 11.67 17.18 -17.23
C LYS A 263 12.31 15.97 -16.58
N VAL A 264 11.67 14.81 -16.69
CA VAL A 264 12.18 13.53 -16.18
C VAL A 264 12.24 12.47 -17.27
N SER A 265 13.16 11.51 -17.10
CA SER A 265 13.21 10.28 -17.87
C SER A 265 12.74 9.14 -16.97
N LEU A 266 11.77 8.36 -17.42
CA LEU A 266 11.31 7.21 -16.65
C LEU A 266 12.22 6.01 -16.91
N GLU A 267 12.57 5.30 -15.85
CA GLU A 267 13.31 4.05 -15.92
C GLU A 267 12.39 2.91 -16.34
N PRO A 268 12.91 1.86 -17.01
CA PRO A 268 12.13 0.66 -17.28
C PRO A 268 11.59 0.06 -16.00
N TYR A 269 10.34 -0.40 -16.08
CA TYR A 269 9.68 -1.01 -14.94
C TYR A 269 10.40 -2.29 -14.48
N LYS A 270 10.69 -2.39 -13.17
CA LYS A 270 11.29 -3.58 -12.54
C LYS A 270 10.30 -4.19 -11.55
N GLU A 271 9.88 -5.43 -11.79
CA GLU A 271 8.89 -6.14 -10.95
C GLU A 271 9.32 -6.27 -9.48
N GLU A 272 10.62 -6.38 -9.23
CA GLU A 272 11.22 -6.46 -7.89
C GLU A 272 10.99 -5.19 -7.05
N GLU A 273 10.80 -4.02 -7.68
CA GLU A 273 10.63 -2.73 -6.98
C GLU A 273 9.17 -2.43 -6.59
N MET A 274 8.18 -3.19 -7.09
CA MET A 274 6.75 -2.90 -6.88
C MET A 274 6.07 -3.79 -5.82
N SER A 275 6.80 -4.72 -5.20
CA SER A 275 6.18 -5.80 -4.40
C SER A 275 6.86 -6.14 -3.07
N GLN A 276 7.82 -5.34 -2.59
CA GLN A 276 8.38 -5.62 -1.27
C GLN A 276 7.45 -5.09 -0.17
N LYS A 277 6.46 -5.92 0.20
CA LYS A 277 5.70 -5.74 1.45
C LYS A 277 6.70 -5.72 2.59
N GLU A 278 6.91 -4.57 3.20
CA GLU A 278 7.94 -4.44 4.23
C GLU A 278 7.39 -4.96 5.56
N LEU A 279 8.08 -5.94 6.17
CA LEU A 279 7.81 -6.38 7.54
C LEU A 279 9.01 -6.02 8.41
N VAL A 280 8.78 -5.19 9.43
CA VAL A 280 9.82 -4.84 10.39
C VAL A 280 9.80 -5.86 11.54
N ILE A 281 10.91 -6.51 11.80
CA ILE A 281 11.10 -7.36 12.97
C ILE A 281 11.78 -6.54 14.05
N ALA A 282 11.11 -6.37 15.18
CA ALA A 282 11.62 -5.61 16.31
C ALA A 282 12.70 -6.39 17.08
N THR A 283 13.82 -6.70 16.41
CA THR A 283 14.96 -7.42 16.98
C THR A 283 16.28 -6.85 16.47
N LYS A 284 17.30 -6.84 17.34
CA LYS A 284 18.71 -6.63 16.99
C LYS A 284 19.50 -7.95 16.96
N ASN A 285 18.86 -9.07 17.28
CA ASN A 285 19.51 -10.38 17.31
C ASN A 285 19.57 -10.98 15.89
N ALA A 286 20.79 -11.13 15.36
CA ALA A 286 21.04 -11.65 14.02
C ALA A 286 20.52 -13.09 13.80
N GLY A 287 20.50 -13.92 14.85
CA GLY A 287 19.92 -15.27 14.80
C GLY A 287 18.41 -15.23 14.60
N LYS A 288 17.70 -14.44 15.42
CA LYS A 288 16.24 -14.23 15.29
C LYS A 288 15.89 -13.63 13.92
N ALA A 289 16.62 -12.61 13.48
CA ALA A 289 16.41 -11.96 12.20
C ALA A 289 16.47 -12.95 11.02
N LYS A 290 17.51 -13.81 10.99
CA LYS A 290 17.66 -14.85 9.97
C LYS A 290 16.56 -15.90 10.01
N GLU A 291 15.98 -16.18 11.17
CA GLU A 291 14.88 -17.12 11.34
C GLU A 291 13.60 -16.55 10.71
N PHE A 292 13.21 -15.33 11.09
CA PHE A 292 12.04 -14.66 10.52
C PHE A 292 12.17 -14.39 9.03
N ALA A 293 13.34 -13.97 8.54
CA ALA A 293 13.60 -13.80 7.10
C ALA A 293 13.30 -15.08 6.31
N SER A 294 13.78 -16.23 6.78
CA SER A 294 13.54 -17.51 6.10
C SER A 294 12.07 -17.95 6.02
N ILE A 295 11.20 -17.35 6.84
CA ILE A 295 9.76 -17.63 6.88
C ILE A 295 8.99 -16.65 5.98
N PHE A 296 9.29 -15.35 6.07
CA PHE A 296 8.49 -14.29 5.44
C PHE A 296 8.98 -13.88 4.04
N GLU A 297 10.27 -13.99 3.74
CA GLU A 297 10.79 -13.69 2.39
C GLU A 297 10.17 -14.58 1.31
N PRO A 298 10.01 -15.91 1.49
CA PRO A 298 9.31 -16.76 0.53
C PRO A 298 7.82 -16.40 0.34
N LYS A 299 7.24 -15.62 1.25
CA LYS A 299 5.86 -15.13 1.20
C LYS A 299 5.76 -13.74 0.54
N GLY A 300 6.86 -13.22 -0.03
CA GLY A 300 6.88 -11.94 -0.74
C GLY A 300 7.14 -10.71 0.13
N TYR A 301 7.62 -10.89 1.37
CA TYR A 301 7.93 -9.78 2.27
C TYR A 301 9.41 -9.43 2.26
N SER A 302 9.73 -8.15 2.33
CA SER A 302 11.07 -7.66 2.63
C SER A 302 11.22 -7.50 4.13
N VAL A 303 12.10 -8.30 4.72
CA VAL A 303 12.30 -8.30 6.16
C VAL A 303 13.33 -7.24 6.54
N LYS A 304 12.90 -6.27 7.35
CA LYS A 304 13.75 -5.27 7.99
C LYS A 304 13.89 -5.58 9.48
N THR A 305 14.93 -5.06 10.10
CA THR A 305 15.23 -5.24 11.53
C THR A 305 15.49 -3.91 12.20
N LEU A 306 15.59 -3.88 13.53
CA LEU A 306 15.99 -2.65 14.23
C LEU A 306 17.42 -2.19 13.90
N LEU A 307 18.23 -3.02 13.24
CA LEU A 307 19.55 -2.60 12.74
C LEU A 307 19.44 -1.71 11.49
N ASP A 308 18.33 -1.79 10.77
CA ASP A 308 18.05 -0.96 9.58
C ASP A 308 17.57 0.45 9.96
N PHE A 309 17.27 0.69 11.25
CA PHE A 309 16.76 1.95 11.80
C PHE A 309 17.62 2.40 13.00
N PRO A 310 18.89 2.82 12.79
CA PRO A 310 19.82 3.16 13.86
C PRO A 310 19.38 4.33 14.74
N GLU A 311 18.46 5.16 14.27
CA GLU A 311 17.85 6.28 14.99
C GLU A 311 16.85 5.85 16.06
N LEU A 312 16.38 4.60 16.05
CA LEU A 312 15.42 4.11 17.05
C LEU A 312 16.13 3.73 18.35
N GLU A 313 15.69 4.36 19.44
CA GLU A 313 16.06 3.96 20.79
C GLU A 313 15.47 2.57 21.14
N ASP A 314 16.21 1.81 21.96
CA ASP A 314 15.73 0.53 22.47
C ASP A 314 14.46 0.72 23.31
N VAL A 315 13.45 -0.10 23.05
CA VAL A 315 12.22 -0.12 23.85
C VAL A 315 12.51 -0.85 25.17
N ALA A 316 12.22 -0.20 26.29
CA ALA A 316 12.37 -0.81 27.60
C ALA A 316 11.32 -1.92 27.82
N GLU A 317 11.79 -3.15 28.01
CA GLU A 317 10.97 -4.34 28.27
C GLU A 317 10.65 -4.42 29.78
N THR A 318 9.68 -3.61 30.21
CA THR A 318 9.24 -3.48 31.61
C THR A 318 8.03 -4.33 31.96
N GLY A 319 7.55 -5.16 31.03
CA GLY A 319 6.43 -6.08 31.25
C GLY A 319 6.80 -7.21 32.21
N GLN A 320 5.78 -7.79 32.82
CA GLN A 320 5.89 -8.95 33.71
C GLN A 320 5.60 -10.27 32.97
N THR A 321 4.98 -10.21 31.80
CA THR A 321 4.69 -11.36 30.93
C THR A 321 5.39 -11.25 29.57
N PHE A 322 5.50 -12.36 28.84
CA PHE A 322 6.04 -12.39 27.48
C PHE A 322 5.19 -11.54 26.52
N GLU A 323 3.86 -11.61 26.64
CA GLU A 323 2.94 -10.79 25.83
C GLU A 323 3.14 -9.30 26.08
N GLU A 324 3.22 -8.85 27.34
CA GLU A 324 3.41 -7.43 27.66
C GLU A 324 4.72 -6.88 27.07
N ASN A 325 5.82 -7.63 27.15
CA ASN A 325 7.09 -7.22 26.56
C ASN A 325 7.04 -7.18 25.03
N ALA A 326 6.45 -8.21 24.42
CA ALA A 326 6.31 -8.28 22.97
C ALA A 326 5.39 -7.15 22.45
N ARG A 327 4.28 -6.86 23.12
CA ARG A 327 3.38 -5.74 22.79
C ARG A 327 4.07 -4.39 22.91
N LEU A 328 4.69 -4.11 24.06
CA LEU A 328 5.43 -2.88 24.27
C LEU A 328 6.41 -2.63 23.13
N LYS A 329 7.12 -3.66 22.69
CA LYS A 329 8.08 -3.58 21.60
C LYS A 329 7.43 -3.43 20.22
N ALA A 330 6.44 -4.26 19.87
CA ALA A 330 5.78 -4.22 18.58
C ALA A 330 5.02 -2.91 18.37
N GLU A 331 4.15 -2.56 19.31
CA GLU A 331 3.23 -1.42 19.22
C GLU A 331 3.99 -0.09 19.23
N THR A 332 5.00 0.04 20.10
CA THR A 332 5.84 1.26 20.14
C THR A 332 6.59 1.48 18.83
N ILE A 333 7.15 0.42 18.25
CA ILE A 333 7.91 0.53 17.00
C ILE A 333 6.96 0.72 15.82
N ALA A 334 5.79 0.08 15.82
CA ALA A 334 4.78 0.23 14.77
C ALA A 334 4.31 1.69 14.69
N GLU A 335 4.00 2.29 15.84
CA GLU A 335 3.56 3.68 15.93
C GLU A 335 4.66 4.66 15.48
N ARG A 336 5.93 4.40 15.84
CA ARG A 336 7.05 5.26 15.43
C ARG A 336 7.34 5.20 13.94
N LEU A 337 7.28 4.01 13.35
CA LEU A 337 7.62 3.78 11.95
C LEU A 337 6.42 3.94 11.00
N GLN A 338 5.20 3.96 11.54
CA GLN A 338 3.95 3.85 10.78
C GLN A 338 3.97 2.64 9.83
N LYS A 339 4.40 1.48 10.36
CA LYS A 339 4.61 0.22 9.61
C LYS A 339 4.11 -0.98 10.41
N ILE A 340 3.90 -2.11 9.71
CA ILE A 340 3.63 -3.39 10.35
C ILE A 340 4.91 -3.92 11.01
N VAL A 341 4.82 -4.26 12.28
CA VAL A 341 5.94 -4.72 13.10
C VAL A 341 5.62 -6.06 13.74
N LEU A 342 6.56 -6.99 13.66
CA LEU A 342 6.54 -8.23 14.44
C LEU A 342 7.57 -8.13 15.58
N ALA A 343 7.12 -8.35 16.81
CA ALA A 343 8.01 -8.55 17.96
C ALA A 343 7.89 -9.97 18.50
N ASP A 344 8.99 -10.43 19.09
CA ASP A 344 9.14 -11.73 19.74
C ASP A 344 9.67 -11.50 21.15
N ASP A 345 9.00 -12.09 22.14
CA ASP A 345 9.58 -12.35 23.46
C ASP A 345 9.54 -13.86 23.72
N SER A 346 10.65 -14.41 24.23
CA SER A 346 10.75 -15.84 24.46
C SER A 346 11.65 -16.14 25.65
N GLY A 347 11.32 -17.20 26.38
CA GLY A 347 12.08 -17.63 27.53
C GLY A 347 11.87 -19.09 27.89
N LEU A 348 12.78 -19.58 28.72
CA LEU A 348 12.69 -20.86 29.38
C LEU A 348 11.93 -20.69 30.70
N CYS A 349 10.95 -21.54 30.96
CA CYS A 349 10.23 -21.61 32.21
C CYS A 349 10.45 -22.99 32.83
N VAL A 350 10.96 -23.03 34.06
CA VAL A 350 11.26 -24.29 34.76
C VAL A 350 10.35 -24.44 35.96
N ASP A 351 9.61 -25.54 36.02
CA ASP A 351 8.53 -25.72 36.99
C ASP A 351 9.05 -25.73 38.42
N ALA A 352 10.19 -26.41 38.64
CA ALA A 352 10.85 -26.48 39.95
C ALA A 352 11.38 -25.12 40.45
N LEU A 353 11.49 -24.13 39.56
CA LEU A 353 11.92 -22.77 39.87
C LEU A 353 10.76 -21.77 39.75
N GLU A 354 9.52 -22.26 39.86
CA GLU A 354 8.30 -21.45 39.79
C GLU A 354 8.22 -20.60 38.51
N GLY A 355 8.66 -21.18 37.38
CA GLY A 355 8.64 -20.54 36.06
C GLY A 355 9.87 -19.68 35.76
N GLN A 356 10.82 -19.56 36.67
CA GLN A 356 12.11 -18.92 36.38
C GLN A 356 12.95 -19.80 35.43
N PRO A 357 13.74 -19.20 34.52
CA PRO A 357 14.06 -17.77 34.39
C PRO A 357 12.98 -16.88 33.74
N GLY A 358 12.02 -17.44 33.00
CA GLY A 358 10.89 -16.70 32.42
C GLY A 358 11.31 -15.54 31.51
N VAL A 359 10.65 -14.38 31.64
CA VAL A 359 10.97 -13.13 30.92
C VAL A 359 12.40 -12.62 31.15
N TYR A 360 13.11 -13.14 32.17
CA TYR A 360 14.49 -12.80 32.47
C TYR A 360 15.50 -13.75 31.83
N SER A 361 15.06 -14.68 30.96
CA SER A 361 15.88 -15.72 30.34
C SER A 361 17.22 -15.24 29.76
N ALA A 362 17.25 -14.09 29.08
CA ALA A 362 18.48 -13.55 28.48
C ALA A 362 19.46 -12.93 29.50
N ARG A 363 18.98 -12.57 30.69
CA ARG A 363 19.70 -11.86 31.75
C ARG A 363 19.64 -12.58 33.10
N TYR A 364 19.47 -13.90 33.06
CA TYR A 364 19.18 -14.68 34.26
C TYR A 364 20.30 -14.64 35.29
N ALA A 365 21.54 -14.65 34.83
CA ALA A 365 22.75 -14.50 35.64
C ALA A 365 23.17 -13.03 35.84
N GLY A 366 22.34 -12.06 35.43
CA GLY A 366 22.58 -10.62 35.59
C GLY A 366 22.51 -9.84 34.28
N ASN A 367 22.77 -8.54 34.36
CA ASN A 367 22.58 -7.59 33.25
C ASN A 367 23.49 -7.85 32.03
N GLN A 368 24.65 -8.50 32.22
CA GLN A 368 25.51 -8.93 31.12
C GLN A 368 24.98 -10.24 30.53
N LYS A 369 24.60 -10.22 29.25
CA LYS A 369 24.10 -11.41 28.54
C LYS A 369 25.22 -12.44 28.37
N SER A 370 25.06 -13.62 28.99
CA SER A 370 26.00 -14.73 28.87
C SER A 370 25.27 -16.07 29.04
N ASP A 371 25.15 -16.81 27.94
CA ASP A 371 24.49 -18.13 27.93
C ASP A 371 25.18 -19.11 28.88
N ALA A 372 26.51 -19.09 28.94
CA ALA A 372 27.28 -19.93 29.85
C ALA A 372 26.97 -19.62 31.33
N ALA A 373 26.87 -18.33 31.70
CA ALA A 373 26.55 -17.94 33.06
C ALA A 373 25.09 -18.26 33.43
N ASN A 374 24.17 -18.05 32.49
CA ASN A 374 22.76 -18.41 32.63
C ASN A 374 22.58 -19.92 32.85
N ASN A 375 23.25 -20.74 32.04
CA ASN A 375 23.23 -22.20 32.15
C ASN A 375 23.86 -22.69 33.46
N ALA A 376 24.98 -22.08 33.89
CA ALA A 376 25.62 -22.41 35.15
C ALA A 376 24.71 -22.10 36.36
N LYS A 377 24.07 -20.93 36.36
CA LYS A 377 23.11 -20.55 37.41
C LYS A 377 21.91 -21.50 37.44
N LEU A 378 21.32 -21.78 36.28
CA LEU A 378 20.19 -22.70 36.15
C LEU A 378 20.52 -24.09 36.74
N LEU A 379 21.68 -24.65 36.37
CA LEU A 379 22.11 -25.94 36.89
C LEU A 379 22.39 -25.92 38.39
N ALA A 380 22.97 -24.83 38.90
CA ALA A 380 23.25 -24.67 40.33
C ALA A 380 21.96 -24.63 41.17
N GLU A 381 20.93 -23.92 40.70
CA GLU A 381 19.64 -23.82 41.39
C GLU A 381 18.82 -25.11 41.31
N LEU A 382 18.94 -25.86 40.20
CA LEU A 382 18.33 -27.18 40.09
C LEU A 382 19.07 -28.26 40.90
N GLY A 383 20.32 -28.02 41.27
CA GLY A 383 21.12 -28.87 42.14
C GLY A 383 21.07 -30.35 41.77
N GLU A 384 20.77 -31.21 42.75
CA GLU A 384 20.68 -32.67 42.61
C GLU A 384 19.25 -33.18 42.33
N LEU A 385 18.32 -32.31 41.91
CA LEU A 385 16.95 -32.73 41.60
C LEU A 385 16.96 -33.91 40.61
N PRO A 386 16.13 -34.94 40.84
CA PRO A 386 16.00 -36.06 39.93
C PRO A 386 15.35 -35.61 38.61
N SER A 387 15.59 -36.33 37.52
CA SER A 387 15.18 -35.90 36.17
C SER A 387 13.67 -35.68 36.03
N ASP A 388 12.86 -36.49 36.72
CA ASP A 388 11.39 -36.38 36.77
C ASP A 388 10.87 -35.12 37.51
N LYS A 389 11.78 -34.33 38.08
CA LYS A 389 11.50 -33.04 38.74
C LYS A 389 12.12 -31.85 38.01
N ARG A 390 12.58 -32.04 36.77
CA ARG A 390 13.22 -31.00 35.95
C ARG A 390 12.39 -30.61 34.73
N SER A 391 11.08 -30.76 34.82
CA SER A 391 10.16 -30.32 33.76
C SER A 391 10.32 -28.82 33.51
N ALA A 392 10.34 -28.49 32.24
CA ALA A 392 10.50 -27.13 31.75
C ALA A 392 9.80 -26.99 30.41
N HIS A 393 9.50 -25.76 30.04
CA HIS A 393 9.02 -25.46 28.70
C HIS A 393 9.66 -24.18 28.20
N PHE A 394 9.87 -24.12 26.89
CA PHE A 394 10.09 -22.84 26.24
C PHE A 394 8.75 -22.23 25.85
N HIS A 395 8.61 -20.94 26.10
CA HIS A 395 7.46 -20.13 25.71
C HIS A 395 7.94 -19.03 24.75
N CYS A 396 7.31 -18.91 23.58
CA CYS A 396 7.46 -17.77 22.67
C CYS A 396 6.10 -17.09 22.49
N CYS A 397 6.06 -15.79 22.73
CA CYS A 397 4.94 -14.92 22.36
C CYS A 397 5.37 -14.06 21.17
N LEU A 398 4.57 -14.10 20.10
CA LEU A 398 4.72 -13.24 18.93
C LEU A 398 3.59 -12.24 18.90
N VAL A 399 3.94 -10.96 18.70
CA VAL A 399 2.97 -9.88 18.55
C VAL A 399 3.21 -9.19 17.22
N MET A 400 2.19 -9.19 16.36
CA MET A 400 2.16 -8.42 15.13
C MET A 400 1.28 -7.19 15.33
N ALA A 401 1.86 -6.01 15.21
CA ALA A 401 1.21 -4.73 15.43
C ALA A 401 1.20 -3.88 14.16
N ALA A 402 0.15 -3.09 13.99
CA ALA A 402 0.03 -2.04 12.99
C ALA A 402 -0.51 -0.76 13.67
N PRO A 403 -0.14 0.44 13.19
CA PRO A 403 -0.63 1.70 13.76
C PRO A 403 -2.15 1.75 13.80
N ASN A 404 -2.75 2.15 14.92
CA ASN A 404 -4.21 2.28 15.10
C ASN A 404 -5.05 0.99 14.93
N HIS A 405 -4.42 -0.20 14.92
CA HIS A 405 -5.14 -1.48 14.87
C HIS A 405 -4.84 -2.34 16.10
N GLU A 406 -5.77 -3.26 16.42
CA GLU A 406 -5.55 -4.26 17.47
C GLU A 406 -4.47 -5.26 17.02
N SER A 407 -3.45 -5.46 17.87
CA SER A 407 -2.33 -6.37 17.56
C SER A 407 -2.78 -7.83 17.57
N LEU A 408 -2.28 -8.61 16.60
CA LEU A 408 -2.41 -10.07 16.57
C LEU A 408 -1.37 -10.69 17.51
N VAL A 409 -1.83 -11.52 18.44
CA VAL A 409 -0.98 -12.21 19.42
C VAL A 409 -1.13 -13.71 19.27
N VAL A 410 0.00 -14.40 19.20
CA VAL A 410 0.05 -15.86 19.20
C VAL A 410 1.16 -16.36 20.10
N GLU A 411 0.92 -17.50 20.71
CA GLU A 411 1.85 -18.13 21.65
C GLU A 411 2.20 -19.55 21.18
N GLY A 412 3.46 -19.92 21.35
CA GLY A 412 3.95 -21.26 21.09
C GLY A 412 4.70 -21.79 22.29
N ILE A 413 4.40 -23.03 22.66
CA ILE A 413 5.00 -23.71 23.81
C ILE A 413 5.66 -25.01 23.36
N CYS A 414 6.86 -25.28 23.85
CA CYS A 414 7.52 -26.56 23.70
C CYS A 414 7.90 -27.10 25.06
N ASP A 415 7.28 -28.20 25.45
CA ASP A 415 7.56 -28.91 26.68
C ASP A 415 8.84 -29.76 26.56
N GLY A 416 9.48 -29.98 27.69
CA GLY A 416 10.72 -30.73 27.80
C GLY A 416 11.22 -30.80 29.23
N GLU A 417 12.50 -31.09 29.37
CA GLU A 417 13.17 -31.26 30.64
C GLU A 417 14.57 -30.63 30.61
N ILE A 418 15.08 -30.22 31.78
CA ILE A 418 16.46 -29.73 31.89
C ILE A 418 17.41 -30.90 32.13
N ALA A 419 18.29 -31.17 31.17
CA ALA A 419 19.35 -32.16 31.28
C ALA A 419 20.36 -31.79 32.38
N LYS A 420 20.97 -32.81 32.99
CA LYS A 420 22.04 -32.62 34.00
C LYS A 420 23.35 -32.11 33.39
N PHE A 421 23.58 -32.45 32.13
CA PHE A 421 24.80 -32.08 31.40
C PHE A 421 24.42 -31.54 30.02
N PRO A 422 25.11 -30.48 29.55
CA PRO A 422 24.87 -29.96 28.21
C PRO A 422 25.25 -31.00 27.15
N SER A 423 24.49 -31.05 26.06
CA SER A 423 24.76 -31.92 24.91
C SER A 423 24.57 -31.15 23.60
N GLY A 424 25.41 -31.49 22.61
CA GLY A 424 25.40 -30.88 21.28
C GLY A 424 26.26 -29.61 21.15
N GLU A 425 26.50 -29.19 19.91
CA GLU A 425 27.34 -28.04 19.55
C GLU A 425 26.54 -26.90 18.88
N GLY A 426 25.24 -27.12 18.63
CA GLY A 426 24.35 -26.16 18.01
C GLY A 426 23.50 -25.36 19.01
N GLY A 427 22.73 -24.41 18.50
CA GLY A 427 21.76 -23.63 19.28
C GLY A 427 22.34 -22.42 20.03
N PHE A 428 21.51 -21.80 20.87
CA PHE A 428 21.87 -20.66 21.73
C PHE A 428 21.11 -20.71 23.07
N GLY A 429 21.53 -19.92 24.05
CA GLY A 429 20.87 -19.86 25.36
C GLY A 429 20.88 -21.22 26.08
N TYR A 430 19.69 -21.73 26.39
CA TYR A 430 19.50 -22.97 27.14
C TYR A 430 19.38 -24.22 26.24
N ASP A 431 19.52 -24.08 24.92
CA ASP A 431 19.36 -25.19 23.97
C ASP A 431 20.19 -26.44 24.32
N PRO A 432 21.47 -26.34 24.74
CA PRO A 432 22.26 -27.52 25.09
C PRO A 432 21.73 -28.29 26.30
N LEU A 433 20.92 -27.65 27.15
CA LEU A 433 20.33 -28.24 28.36
C LEU A 433 18.87 -28.62 28.20
N PHE A 434 18.15 -28.06 27.23
CA PHE A 434 16.74 -28.35 27.03
C PHE A 434 16.55 -29.66 26.26
N PHE A 435 16.20 -30.72 26.98
CA PHE A 435 15.97 -32.06 26.48
C PHE A 435 14.49 -32.26 26.11
N VAL A 436 14.23 -32.82 24.93
CA VAL A 436 12.87 -33.13 24.48
C VAL A 436 12.67 -34.65 24.47
N PRO A 437 11.84 -35.20 25.39
CA PRO A 437 11.64 -36.64 25.51
C PRO A 437 11.15 -37.32 24.23
N GLU A 438 10.32 -36.66 23.43
CA GLU A 438 9.74 -37.28 22.22
C GLU A 438 10.80 -37.62 21.16
N ILE A 439 11.88 -36.86 21.11
CA ILE A 439 12.95 -37.01 20.12
C ILE A 439 14.29 -37.44 20.74
N GLN A 440 14.33 -37.60 22.07
CA GLN A 440 15.48 -38.09 22.83
C GLN A 440 16.79 -37.31 22.57
N LYS A 441 16.67 -35.99 22.38
CA LYS A 441 17.80 -35.08 22.11
C LYS A 441 17.60 -33.76 22.84
N THR A 442 18.70 -33.09 23.15
CA THR A 442 18.63 -31.67 23.50
C THR A 442 18.50 -30.81 22.26
N PHE A 443 17.95 -29.60 22.39
CA PHE A 443 17.91 -28.64 21.29
C PHE A 443 19.32 -28.31 20.75
N GLY A 444 20.36 -28.37 21.58
CA GLY A 444 21.74 -28.18 21.14
C GLY A 444 22.26 -29.28 20.21
N GLN A 445 21.61 -30.44 20.16
CA GLN A 445 21.94 -31.55 19.26
C GLN A 445 21.19 -31.51 17.93
N LEU A 446 20.24 -30.59 17.77
CA LEU A 446 19.40 -30.50 16.56
C LEU A 446 20.06 -29.64 15.50
N SER A 447 19.87 -30.04 14.24
CA SER A 447 20.07 -29.13 13.12
C SER A 447 19.06 -27.97 13.21
N ARG A 448 19.36 -26.89 12.47
CA ARG A 448 18.43 -25.75 12.39
C ARG A 448 17.09 -26.18 11.78
N GLU A 449 17.10 -27.01 10.74
CA GLU A 449 15.88 -27.51 10.12
C GLU A 449 15.06 -28.38 11.08
N GLU A 450 15.71 -29.27 11.84
CA GLU A 450 15.04 -30.13 12.83
C GLU A 450 14.39 -29.29 13.93
N LYS A 451 15.10 -28.29 14.48
CA LYS A 451 14.57 -27.41 15.53
C LYS A 451 13.40 -26.56 15.03
N ASN A 452 13.46 -26.10 13.79
CA ASN A 452 12.40 -25.31 13.15
C ASN A 452 11.10 -26.09 12.94
N GLN A 453 11.06 -27.40 13.18
CA GLN A 453 9.82 -28.19 13.10
C GLN A 453 9.11 -28.33 14.45
N ILE A 454 9.84 -28.29 15.56
CA ILE A 454 9.29 -28.66 16.88
C ILE A 454 9.35 -27.54 17.91
N SER A 455 10.16 -26.51 17.69
CA SER A 455 10.38 -25.48 18.70
C SER A 455 9.13 -24.65 19.00
N HIS A 456 9.08 -24.09 20.21
CA HIS A 456 8.09 -23.12 20.66
C HIS A 456 7.89 -21.98 19.66
N ARG A 457 8.97 -21.40 19.13
CA ARG A 457 8.88 -20.33 18.12
C ARG A 457 8.31 -20.83 16.79
N ALA A 458 8.72 -22.00 16.31
CA ALA A 458 8.14 -22.59 15.11
C ALA A 458 6.62 -22.79 15.24
N LYS A 459 6.16 -23.28 16.40
CA LYS A 459 4.74 -23.42 16.71
C LYS A 459 4.03 -22.05 16.72
N ALA A 460 4.61 -21.03 17.38
CA ALA A 460 4.07 -19.68 17.39
C ALA A 460 3.97 -19.08 15.98
N VAL A 461 5.00 -19.26 15.15
CA VAL A 461 5.01 -18.81 13.74
C VAL A 461 3.94 -19.51 12.92
N ASN A 462 3.73 -20.82 13.09
CA ASN A 462 2.70 -21.53 12.34
C ASN A 462 1.31 -20.98 12.68
N LEU A 463 1.02 -20.76 13.97
CA LEU A 463 -0.22 -20.11 14.41
C LEU A 463 -0.35 -18.67 13.87
N LEU A 464 0.75 -17.92 13.84
CA LEU A 464 0.79 -16.59 13.26
C LEU A 464 0.39 -16.65 11.78
N VAL A 465 1.01 -17.53 11.00
CA VAL A 465 0.77 -17.69 9.56
C VAL A 465 -0.65 -18.21 9.26
N GLU A 466 -1.29 -18.91 10.17
CA GLU A 466 -2.69 -19.31 10.01
C GLU A 466 -3.65 -18.13 10.18
N GLN A 467 -3.33 -17.17 11.06
CA GLN A 467 -4.22 -16.06 11.42
C GLN A 467 -3.87 -14.73 10.74
N TRP A 468 -2.64 -14.59 10.23
CA TRP A 468 -2.13 -13.30 9.76
C TRP A 468 -2.85 -12.77 8.52
N GLU A 469 -3.35 -13.63 7.62
CA GLU A 469 -3.95 -13.21 6.36
C GLU A 469 -5.30 -12.54 6.61
N GLU A 470 -6.07 -13.09 7.56
CA GLU A 470 -7.31 -12.49 8.04
C GLU A 470 -7.04 -11.18 8.77
N TRP A 471 -6.02 -11.15 9.64
CA TRP A 471 -5.62 -9.94 10.35
C TRP A 471 -5.13 -8.84 9.41
N LEU A 472 -4.28 -9.17 8.43
CA LEU A 472 -3.82 -8.23 7.40
C LEU A 472 -4.97 -7.70 6.56
N ALA A 473 -5.98 -8.52 6.27
CA ALA A 473 -7.17 -8.05 5.58
C ALA A 473 -8.00 -7.05 6.42
N LEU A 474 -7.89 -7.07 7.75
CA LEU A 474 -8.50 -6.05 8.63
C LEU A 474 -7.65 -4.79 8.72
N VAL A 475 -6.33 -4.92 8.68
CA VAL A 475 -5.39 -3.78 8.68
C VAL A 475 -5.41 -3.02 7.35
N ASN A 476 -5.57 -3.73 6.23
CA ASN A 476 -5.61 -3.14 4.89
C ASN A 476 -7.00 -2.66 4.45
N ARG A 477 -8.01 -2.76 5.32
CA ARG A 477 -9.40 -2.33 5.07
C ARG A 477 -9.65 -0.96 5.65
#